data_AF-A0A6G6J858-F1
#
_entry.id   AF-A0A6G6J858-F1
#
_cell.length_a   1.000
_cell.length_b   1.000
_cell.length_c   1.000
_cell.angle_alpha   90.00
_cell.angle_beta   90.00
_cell.angle_gamma   90.00
#
_symmetry.space_group_name_H-M   'P 1'
#
loop_
_entity.id
_entity.type
_entity.pdbx_description
1 polymer ?
#
loop_
_entity_poly.entity_id
_entity_poly.type
_entity_poly.pdbx_seq_one_letter_code
_entity_poly.pdbx_strand_id
1 'polypeptide(L)' 'MSTAAPVLDHRKNRIIQIAAEIVESRVARGEIDPGCHAAMDAACRDAVRDAKQLYDAAVEFVS' A
#
# COMPACT_ATOMS: atom_id res chain seq x y z
N MET A 1 29.99 -4.30 1.73
CA MET A 1 28.80 -4.88 2.40
C MET A 1 27.57 -4.26 1.77
N SER A 2 26.81 -5.00 0.98
CA SER A 2 25.63 -4.50 0.27
C SER A 2 24.38 -5.02 0.99
N THR A 3 23.94 -4.30 2.02
CA THR A 3 22.70 -4.58 2.77
C THR A 3 21.49 -3.87 2.17
N ALA A 4 21.67 -3.06 1.12
CA ALA A 4 20.62 -2.22 0.55
C ALA A 4 19.52 -2.99 -0.19
N ALA A 5 19.86 -4.09 -0.87
CA ALA A 5 18.91 -4.89 -1.66
C ALA A 5 17.81 -5.57 -0.81
N PRO A 6 18.12 -6.34 0.26
CA PRO A 6 17.07 -7.00 1.05
C PRO A 6 16.15 -6.02 1.77
N VAL A 7 16.67 -4.87 2.24
CA VAL A 7 15.87 -3.85 2.94
C VAL A 7 14.87 -3.16 2.01
N LEU A 8 15.24 -2.91 0.75
CA LEU A 8 14.34 -2.34 -0.24
C LEU A 8 13.20 -3.30 -0.59
N ASP A 9 13.48 -4.61 -0.66
CA ASP A 9 12.46 -5.62 -0.95
C ASP A 9 11.46 -5.77 0.21
N HIS A 10 11.93 -5.74 1.46
CA HIS A 10 11.04 -5.75 2.63
C HIS A 10 10.12 -4.52 2.69
N ARG A 11 10.67 -3.32 2.44
CA ARG A 11 9.87 -2.08 2.42
C ARG A 11 8.78 -2.13 1.35
N LYS A 12 9.16 -2.49 0.11
CA LYS A 12 8.20 -2.57 -1.00
C LYS A 12 7.10 -3.58 -0.73
N ASN A 13 7.46 -4.78 -0.26
CA ASN A 13 6.50 -5.83 0.07
C ASN A 13 5.52 -5.36 1.15
N ARG A 14 6.01 -4.64 2.17
CA ARG A 14 5.14 -4.13 3.23
C ARG A 14 4.17 -3.06 2.74
N ILE A 15 4.64 -2.14 1.89
CA ILE A 15 3.77 -1.14 1.26
C ILE A 15 2.70 -1.80 0.40
N ILE A 16 3.04 -2.84 -0.37
CA ILE A 16 2.08 -3.58 -1.20
C ILE A 16 1.01 -4.27 -0.34
N GLN A 17 1.41 -4.89 0.78
CA GLN A 17 0.47 -5.53 1.70
C GLN A 17 -0.52 -4.52 2.30
N ILE A 18 -0.02 -3.39 2.80
CA ILE A 18 -0.89 -2.33 3.34
C ILE A 18 -1.82 -1.78 2.27
N ALA A 19 -1.32 -1.57 1.04
CA ALA A 19 -2.13 -1.09 -0.06
C ALA A 19 -3.25 -2.09 -0.43
N ALA A 20 -2.96 -3.39 -0.42
CA ALA A 20 -3.97 -4.43 -0.65
C ALA A 20 -5.07 -4.39 0.43
N GLU A 21 -4.71 -4.32 1.71
CA GLU A 21 -5.66 -4.20 2.82
C GLU A 21 -6.53 -2.93 2.70
N ILE A 22 -5.96 -1.81 2.28
CA ILE A 22 -6.70 -0.57 2.03
C ILE A 22 -7.74 -0.77 0.91
N VAL A 23 -7.34 -1.34 -0.23
CA VAL A 23 -8.25 -1.58 -1.36
C VAL A 23 -9.34 -2.57 -1.00
N GLU A 24 -8.99 -3.69 -0.36
CA GLU A 24 -9.95 -4.70 0.12
C GLU A 24 -10.99 -4.08 1.06
N SER A 25 -10.57 -3.22 1.99
CA SER A 25 -11.48 -2.51 2.89
C SER A 25 -12.41 -1.55 2.15
N ARG A 26 -11.90 -0.78 1.17
CA ARG A 26 -12.73 0.10 0.34
C ARG A 26 -13.75 -0.66 -0.51
N VAL A 27 -13.38 -1.82 -1.07
CA VAL A 27 -14.31 -2.71 -1.78
C VAL A 27 -15.36 -3.28 -0.84
N ALA A 28 -14.97 -3.78 0.34
CA ALA A 28 -15.89 -4.33 1.33
C ALA A 28 -16.92 -3.29 1.83
N ARG A 29 -16.55 -2.01 1.84
CA ARG A 29 -17.45 -0.89 2.17
C ARG A 29 -18.31 -0.41 1.00
N GLY A 30 -18.11 -0.96 -0.20
CA GLY A 30 -18.82 -0.55 -1.42
C GLY A 30 -18.39 0.81 -1.98
N GLU A 31 -17.22 1.32 -1.58
CA GLU A 31 -16.68 2.61 -2.05
C GLU A 31 -16.07 2.50 -3.46
N ILE A 32 -15.68 1.28 -3.86
CA ILE A 32 -15.13 0.96 -5.17
C ILE A 32 -15.90 -0.22 -5.74
N ASP A 33 -16.32 -0.09 -7.00
CA ASP A 33 -16.82 -1.22 -7.78
C ASP A 33 -15.63 -2.04 -8.34
N PRO A 34 -15.42 -3.30 -7.92
CA PRO A 34 -14.36 -4.13 -8.46
C PRO A 34 -14.56 -4.53 -9.93
N GLY A 35 -15.77 -4.40 -10.47
CA GLY A 35 -16.04 -4.59 -11.91
C GLY A 35 -15.57 -3.40 -12.77
N CYS A 36 -15.33 -2.24 -12.16
CA CYS A 36 -14.88 -1.04 -12.84
C CYS A 36 -13.35 -0.93 -12.81
N HIS A 37 -12.69 -1.38 -13.89
CA HIS A 37 -11.22 -1.40 -13.99
C HIS A 37 -10.59 -0.03 -13.72
N ALA A 38 -11.18 1.05 -14.23
CA ALA A 38 -10.66 2.41 -14.02
C ALA A 38 -10.73 2.84 -12.54
N ALA A 39 -11.80 2.47 -11.83
CA ALA A 39 -11.96 2.75 -10.41
C ALA A 39 -10.97 1.93 -9.57
N MET A 40 -10.79 0.66 -9.91
CA MET A 40 -9.81 -0.22 -9.27
C MET A 40 -8.38 0.27 -9.47
N ASP A 41 -8.01 0.66 -10.69
CA ASP A 41 -6.68 1.21 -10.98
C ASP A 41 -6.39 2.50 -10.21
N ALA A 42 -7.38 3.39 -10.13
CA ALA A 42 -7.27 4.62 -9.34
C ALA A 42 -7.09 4.29 -7.85
N ALA A 43 -7.92 3.40 -7.32
CA ALA A 43 -7.87 2.98 -5.93
C ALA A 43 -6.54 2.33 -5.56
N CYS A 44 -5.99 1.45 -6.42
CA CYS A 44 -4.68 0.84 -6.23
C CYS A 44 -3.56 1.89 -6.16
N ARG A 45 -3.57 2.88 -7.07
CA ARG A 45 -2.57 3.95 -7.05
C ARG A 45 -2.65 4.79 -5.77
N ASP A 46 -3.87 5.16 -5.37
CA ASP A 46 -4.08 5.92 -4.15
C ASP A 46 -3.69 5.11 -2.91
N ALA A 47 -4.07 3.84 -2.84
CA ALA A 47 -3.72 2.95 -1.74
C ALA A 47 -2.21 2.76 -1.59
N VAL A 48 -1.46 2.66 -2.69
CA VAL A 48 0.02 2.59 -2.64
C VAL A 48 0.62 3.88 -2.07
N ARG A 49 0.07 5.05 -2.44
CA ARG A 49 0.53 6.34 -1.89
C ARG A 49 0.24 6.42 -0.39
N ASP A 50 -0.97 6.06 0.02
CA ASP A 50 -1.41 6.08 1.42
C ASP A 50 -0.58 5.08 2.26
N ALA A 51 -0.37 3.87 1.73
CA ALA A 51 0.44 2.83 2.35
C ALA A 51 1.90 3.27 2.55
N LYS A 52 2.49 3.96 1.55
CA LYS A 52 3.84 4.51 1.69
C LYS A 52 3.92 5.53 2.82
N GLN A 53 2.96 6.48 2.88
CA GLN A 53 2.92 7.47 3.95
C GLN A 53 2.76 6.82 5.33
N LEU A 54 1.86 5.84 5.45
CA LEU A 54 1.64 5.10 6.70
C LEU A 54 2.92 4.36 7.13
N TYR A 55 3.56 3.64 6.20
CA TYR A 55 4.80 2.92 6.49
C TYR A 55 5.91 3.87 6.94
N ASP A 56 6.11 4.97 6.21
CA ASP A 56 7.16 5.95 6.52
C ASP A 56 6.93 6.58 7.91
N ALA A 57 5.68 6.96 8.23
CA ALA A 57 5.32 7.49 9.54
C ALA A 57 5.48 6.45 10.66
N ALA A 58 5.13 5.18 10.40
CA ALA A 58 5.31 4.11 11.37
C ALA A 58 6.80 3.85 11.67
N VAL A 59 7.67 3.89 10.65
CA VAL A 59 9.13 3.78 10.81
C VAL A 59 9.67 4.95 11.62
N GLU A 60 9.24 6.18 11.33
CA GLU A 60 9.65 7.37 12.08
C GLU A 60 9.22 7.29 13.56
N PHE A 61 8.01 6.81 13.83
CA PHE A 61 7.49 6.68 15.20
C PHE A 61 8.23 5.64 16.06
N VAL A 62 8.72 4.56 15.45
CA VAL A 62 9.41 3.47 16.19
C VAL A 62 10.94 3.62 16.23
N SER A 63 11.48 4.64 15.56
CA SER A 63 12.93 4.96 15.54
C SER A 63 13.32 5.89 16.67
#